data_AF-A0A7S1JVK3-F1
#
_entry.id   AF-A0A7S1JVK3-F1
#
_cell.length_a   1.000
_cell.length_b   1.000
_cell.length_c   1.000
_cell.angle_alpha   90.00
_cell.angle_beta   90.00
_cell.angle_gamma   90.00
#
_symmetry.space_group_name_H-M   'P 1'
#
loop_
_entity.id
_entity.type
_entity.pdbx_description
1 polymer ?
#
loop_
_entity_poly.entity_id
_entity_poly.type
_entity_poly.pdbx_seq_one_letter_code
_entity_poly.pdbx_strand_id
1 'polypeptide(L)'
;SPEELQEDALDSSLKVVANHAEDTVASGLGGCEALGKKLRNQHLLRRVYHTFLDGGNTARQLLAAYALWFLFLPQWKAGRPWDIAGYLIPISGSPRTFISMLAPVLTQTSAVLVEMIAFTLLAGAMDLGRREGNAVDTRDYLVEHHPDILDKAQSSVTKIAESHCPSDRPCGRAALAFIRTAFDTAPADGPPFPPTVMPIACWVGVFRVFVECLTSREAETRDKMRDVQGVITLLCSNMQYVTTNGSDDERAA
;
A
#
# COMPACT_ATOMS: atom_id res chain seq x y z
N SER A 1 -16.22 8.51 -28.64
CA SER A 1 -14.95 8.38 -29.37
C SER A 1 -14.39 9.77 -29.62
N PRO A 2 -13.16 10.06 -29.16
CA PRO A 2 -11.99 9.81 -30.00
C PRO A 2 -11.15 8.66 -29.45
N GLU A 3 -10.91 7.70 -30.32
CA GLU A 3 -9.88 6.65 -30.28
C GLU A 3 -9.78 5.89 -28.95
N GLU A 4 -10.73 4.98 -28.73
CA GLU A 4 -10.43 3.74 -28.00
C GLU A 4 -9.28 3.04 -28.74
N LEU A 5 -8.05 3.33 -28.32
CA LEU A 5 -6.86 2.57 -28.68
C LEU A 5 -7.20 1.08 -28.51
N GLN A 6 -7.17 0.31 -29.61
CA GLN A 6 -7.45 -1.13 -29.62
C GLN A 6 -6.73 -1.84 -28.45
N GLU A 7 -7.36 -2.85 -27.84
CA GLU A 7 -6.77 -3.57 -26.70
C GLU A 7 -5.33 -4.05 -26.97
N ASP A 8 -5.05 -4.44 -28.21
CA ASP A 8 -3.72 -4.86 -28.67
C ASP A 8 -2.65 -3.74 -28.56
N ALA A 9 -3.05 -2.48 -28.73
CA ALA A 9 -2.17 -1.32 -28.58
C ALA A 9 -1.89 -1.01 -27.10
N LEU A 10 -2.86 -1.26 -26.21
CA LEU A 10 -2.65 -1.17 -24.77
C LEU A 10 -1.73 -2.27 -24.28
N ASP A 11 -1.96 -3.52 -24.70
CA ASP A 11 -1.12 -4.66 -24.33
C ASP A 11 0.33 -4.48 -24.80
N SER A 12 0.53 -3.99 -26.03
CA SER A 12 1.86 -3.67 -26.55
C SER A 12 2.52 -2.53 -25.77
N SER A 13 1.78 -1.50 -25.40
CA SER A 13 2.29 -0.38 -24.60
C SER A 13 2.61 -0.78 -23.16
N LEU A 14 1.75 -1.60 -22.53
CA LEU A 14 1.96 -2.16 -21.20
C LEU A 14 3.20 -3.05 -21.16
N LYS A 15 3.43 -3.88 -22.18
CA LYS A 15 4.67 -4.66 -22.31
C LYS A 15 5.90 -3.77 -22.40
N VAL A 16 5.85 -2.70 -23.19
CA VAL A 16 6.97 -1.74 -23.27
C VAL A 16 7.23 -1.08 -21.91
N VAL A 17 6.18 -0.65 -21.20
CA VAL A 17 6.33 -0.05 -19.87
C VAL A 17 6.84 -1.07 -18.85
N ALA A 18 6.34 -2.30 -18.88
CA ALA A 18 6.77 -3.37 -17.97
C ALA A 18 8.23 -3.72 -18.19
N ASN A 19 8.67 -3.93 -19.43
CA ASN A 19 10.07 -4.19 -19.76
C ASN A 19 10.97 -3.05 -19.28
N HIS A 20 10.56 -1.79 -19.49
CA HIS A 20 11.31 -0.64 -18.97
C HIS A 20 11.32 -0.55 -17.45
N ALA A 21 10.23 -0.93 -16.77
CA ALA A 21 10.17 -0.97 -15.32
C ALA A 21 11.11 -2.04 -14.75
N GLU A 22 11.12 -3.23 -15.35
CA GLU A 22 12.05 -4.31 -15.02
C GLU A 22 13.50 -3.88 -15.25
N ASP A 23 13.81 -3.31 -16.42
CA ASP A 23 15.16 -2.80 -16.73
C ASP A 23 15.60 -1.69 -15.76
N THR A 24 14.68 -0.81 -15.35
CA THR A 24 14.96 0.27 -14.39
C THR A 24 15.24 -0.28 -13.00
N VAL A 25 14.53 -1.33 -12.59
CA VAL A 25 14.78 -2.03 -11.31
C VAL A 25 16.12 -2.75 -11.36
N ALA A 26 16.44 -3.44 -12.46
CA ALA A 26 17.68 -4.18 -12.63
C ALA A 26 18.92 -3.26 -12.73
N SER A 27 18.79 -2.11 -13.40
CA SER A 27 19.91 -1.19 -13.63
C SER A 27 20.12 -0.15 -12.53
N GLY A 28 19.16 0.04 -11.61
CA GLY A 28 19.22 1.05 -10.54
C GLY A 28 19.19 2.51 -11.01
N LEU A 29 19.25 2.74 -12.33
CA LEU A 29 19.22 4.05 -12.97
C LEU A 29 17.76 4.42 -13.25
N GLY A 30 17.25 5.40 -12.50
CA GLY A 30 15.91 5.93 -12.70
C GLY A 30 15.76 6.50 -14.12
N GLY A 31 15.04 5.78 -14.98
CA GLY A 31 15.00 6.05 -16.40
C GLY A 31 13.59 6.35 -16.90
N CYS A 32 13.45 7.49 -17.58
CA CYS A 32 12.35 7.93 -18.46
C CYS A 32 11.21 8.75 -17.84
N GLU A 33 11.54 9.97 -17.39
CA GLU A 33 10.60 11.05 -17.03
C GLU A 33 9.53 11.30 -18.12
N ALA A 34 9.87 11.10 -19.39
CA ALA A 34 8.95 11.20 -20.52
C ALA A 34 7.85 10.11 -20.51
N LEU A 35 8.20 8.87 -20.14
CA LEU A 35 7.24 7.77 -19.99
C LEU A 35 6.34 8.02 -18.77
N GLY A 36 6.90 8.50 -17.66
CA GLY A 36 6.14 8.92 -16.48
C GLY A 36 5.15 10.06 -16.80
N LYS A 37 5.55 11.07 -17.59
CA LYS A 37 4.67 12.15 -18.05
C LYS A 37 3.55 11.64 -18.95
N LYS A 38 3.84 10.71 -19.87
CA LYS A 38 2.82 10.08 -20.74
C LYS A 38 1.83 9.23 -19.96
N LEU A 39 2.30 8.45 -18.98
CA LEU A 39 1.45 7.62 -18.12
C LEU A 39 0.56 8.42 -17.18
N ARG A 40 0.89 9.69 -16.90
CA ARG A 40 0.01 10.64 -16.20
C ARG A 40 -1.12 11.21 -17.07
N ASN A 41 -1.20 10.84 -18.35
CA ASN A 41 -2.40 11.08 -19.13
C ASN A 41 -3.58 10.37 -18.47
N GLN A 42 -4.63 11.11 -18.09
CA GLN A 42 -5.77 10.57 -17.34
C GLN A 42 -6.46 9.39 -18.03
N HIS A 43 -6.55 9.40 -19.36
CA HIS A 43 -7.17 8.30 -20.11
C HIS A 43 -6.31 7.03 -20.05
N LEU A 44 -5.00 7.17 -20.24
CA LEU A 44 -4.08 6.03 -20.15
C LEU A 44 -4.01 5.49 -18.72
N LEU A 45 -3.91 6.37 -17.72
CA LEU A 45 -3.90 6.00 -16.31
C LEU A 45 -5.18 5.25 -15.92
N ARG A 46 -6.34 5.71 -16.39
CA ARG A 46 -7.63 5.02 -16.20
C ARG A 46 -7.59 3.60 -16.78
N ARG A 47 -7.07 3.42 -17.99
CA ARG A 47 -6.98 2.09 -18.62
C ARG A 47 -6.02 1.17 -17.87
N VAL A 48 -4.85 1.66 -17.49
CA VAL A 48 -3.88 0.90 -16.68
C VAL A 48 -4.53 0.49 -15.35
N TYR A 49 -5.22 1.41 -14.69
CA TYR A 49 -5.88 1.13 -13.43
C TYR A 49 -7.00 0.09 -13.58
N HIS A 50 -7.90 0.22 -14.55
CA HIS A 50 -8.93 -0.81 -14.79
C HIS A 50 -8.31 -2.17 -15.13
N THR A 51 -7.21 -2.19 -15.90
CA THR A 51 -6.48 -3.42 -16.20
C THR A 51 -5.85 -4.04 -14.96
N PHE A 52 -5.36 -3.22 -14.04
CA PHE A 52 -4.84 -3.67 -12.75
C PHE A 52 -5.94 -4.25 -11.84
N LEU A 53 -7.15 -3.69 -11.90
CA LEU A 53 -8.30 -4.20 -11.14
C LEU A 53 -8.86 -5.51 -11.73
N ASP A 54 -8.66 -5.76 -13.03
CA ASP A 54 -9.15 -6.95 -13.71
C ASP A 54 -8.28 -8.18 -13.41
N GLY A 55 -8.74 -9.00 -12.46
CA GLY A 55 -8.12 -10.29 -12.12
C GLY A 55 -8.37 -11.42 -13.13
N GLY A 56 -9.21 -11.20 -14.15
CA GLY A 56 -9.56 -12.22 -15.15
C GLY A 56 -8.40 -12.61 -16.07
N ASN A 57 -7.41 -11.73 -16.21
CA ASN A 57 -6.17 -11.99 -16.96
C ASN A 57 -4.95 -11.62 -16.12
N THR A 58 -4.43 -12.60 -15.37
CA THR A 58 -3.32 -12.41 -14.42
C THR A 58 -2.05 -11.86 -15.07
N ALA A 59 -1.75 -12.23 -16.32
CA ALA A 59 -0.60 -11.70 -17.04
C ALA A 59 -0.78 -10.20 -17.36
N ARG A 60 -1.97 -9.81 -17.83
CA ARG A 60 -2.29 -8.41 -18.13
C ARG A 60 -2.34 -7.56 -16.86
N GLN A 61 -2.90 -8.10 -15.77
CA GLN A 61 -2.91 -7.49 -14.44
C GLN A 61 -1.48 -7.22 -13.95
N LEU A 62 -0.57 -8.19 -14.12
CA LEU A 62 0.83 -8.05 -13.72
C LEU A 62 1.55 -6.95 -14.51
N LEU A 63 1.33 -6.87 -15.82
CA LEU A 63 1.87 -5.78 -16.65
C LEU A 63 1.37 -4.41 -16.20
N ALA A 64 0.08 -4.30 -15.85
CA ALA A 64 -0.48 -3.07 -15.29
C ALA A 64 0.12 -2.73 -13.93
N ALA A 65 0.40 -3.73 -13.08
CA ALA A 65 1.08 -3.53 -11.81
C ALA A 65 2.51 -2.98 -12.00
N TYR A 66 3.26 -3.44 -13.00
CA TYR A 66 4.56 -2.85 -13.36
C TYR A 66 4.45 -1.40 -13.82
N ALA A 67 3.44 -1.08 -14.62
CA ALA A 67 3.21 0.29 -15.05
C ALA A 67 2.89 1.23 -13.86
N LEU A 68 2.09 0.77 -12.90
CA LEU A 68 1.84 1.50 -11.66
C LEU A 68 3.11 1.60 -10.80
N TRP A 69 3.89 0.53 -10.65
CA TRP A 69 5.18 0.54 -9.96
C TRP A 69 6.13 1.60 -10.51
N PHE A 70 6.21 1.69 -11.83
CA PHE A 70 7.03 2.69 -12.50
C PHE A 70 6.60 4.13 -12.17
N LEU A 71 5.31 4.36 -11.97
CA LEU A 71 4.77 5.65 -11.53
C LEU A 71 5.08 5.95 -10.06
N PHE A 72 5.13 4.93 -9.20
CA PHE A 72 5.48 5.06 -7.79
C PHE A 72 6.96 5.36 -7.57
N LEU A 73 7.86 4.74 -8.33
CA LEU A 73 9.31 4.78 -8.05
C LEU A 73 9.90 6.20 -7.93
N PRO A 74 9.58 7.17 -8.83
CA PRO A 74 10.05 8.55 -8.68
C PRO A 74 9.43 9.25 -7.46
N GLN A 75 8.17 8.95 -7.13
CA GLN A 75 7.47 9.54 -5.99
C GLN A 75 8.02 9.01 -4.66
N TRP A 76 8.34 7.73 -4.60
CA TRP A 76 9.05 7.11 -3.48
C TRP A 76 10.39 7.79 -3.22
N LYS A 77 11.20 8.01 -4.27
CA LYS A 77 12.47 8.74 -4.16
C LYS A 77 12.30 10.19 -3.70
N ALA A 78 11.18 10.81 -4.04
CA ALA A 78 10.83 12.17 -3.61
C ALA A 78 10.17 12.24 -2.22
N GLY A 79 10.06 11.11 -1.49
CA GLY A 79 9.43 11.07 -0.17
C GLY A 79 7.90 11.24 -0.20
N ARG A 80 7.26 11.09 -1.37
CA ARG A 80 5.81 11.19 -1.55
C ARG A 80 5.22 9.96 -2.25
N PRO A 81 5.53 8.73 -1.81
CA PRO A 81 5.13 7.51 -2.52
C PRO A 81 3.61 7.37 -2.73
N TRP A 82 2.82 8.09 -1.95
CA TRP A 82 1.36 8.01 -1.88
C TRP A 82 0.62 8.82 -2.95
N ASP A 83 1.28 9.79 -3.61
CA ASP A 83 0.63 10.76 -4.50
C ASP A 83 -0.14 10.12 -5.68
N ILE A 84 0.24 8.90 -6.09
CA ILE A 84 -0.45 8.17 -7.17
C ILE A 84 -1.91 7.87 -6.82
N ALA A 85 -2.23 7.57 -5.55
CA ALA A 85 -3.61 7.32 -5.13
C ALA A 85 -4.51 8.52 -5.42
N GLY A 86 -3.99 9.75 -5.27
CA GLY A 86 -4.74 10.99 -5.51
C GLY A 86 -5.15 11.18 -6.98
N TYR A 87 -4.43 10.58 -7.92
CA TYR A 87 -4.83 10.59 -9.34
C TYR A 87 -5.85 9.48 -9.67
N LEU A 88 -5.87 8.39 -8.90
CA LEU A 88 -6.70 7.21 -9.16
C LEU A 88 -8.04 7.21 -8.42
N ILE A 89 -8.13 7.86 -7.26
CA ILE A 89 -9.39 8.03 -6.53
C ILE A 89 -10.45 8.76 -7.39
N PRO A 90 -10.12 9.88 -8.09
CA PRO A 90 -11.08 10.53 -9.00
C PRO A 90 -11.52 9.64 -10.16
N ILE A 91 -10.66 8.74 -10.64
CA ILE A 91 -11.03 7.76 -11.68
C ILE A 91 -12.07 6.77 -11.15
N SER A 92 -11.97 6.39 -9.87
CA SER A 92 -12.91 5.51 -9.18
C SER A 92 -14.18 6.22 -8.72
N GLY A 93 -14.21 7.55 -8.79
CA GLY A 93 -15.33 8.40 -8.39
C GLY A 93 -15.38 8.73 -6.90
N SER A 94 -14.89 7.87 -6.01
CA SER A 94 -14.80 8.15 -4.57
C SER A 94 -13.73 7.30 -3.87
N PRO A 95 -13.26 7.70 -2.67
CA PRO A 95 -12.38 6.86 -1.84
C PRO A 95 -12.99 5.49 -1.50
N ARG A 96 -14.29 5.45 -1.18
CA ARG A 96 -15.02 4.21 -0.87
C ARG A 96 -15.01 3.23 -2.05
N THR A 97 -15.31 3.75 -3.24
CA THR A 97 -15.29 2.95 -4.48
C THR A 97 -13.87 2.46 -4.78
N PHE A 98 -12.87 3.32 -4.62
CA PHE A 98 -11.46 2.97 -4.81
C PHE A 98 -11.02 1.82 -3.89
N ILE A 99 -11.34 1.90 -2.59
CA ILE A 99 -11.06 0.83 -1.61
C ILE A 99 -11.79 -0.46 -2.00
N SER A 100 -13.08 -0.38 -2.33
CA SER A 100 -13.89 -1.54 -2.72
C SER A 100 -13.39 -2.24 -3.98
N MET A 101 -12.86 -1.49 -4.94
CA MET A 101 -12.27 -2.04 -6.16
C MET A 101 -10.94 -2.76 -5.87
N LEU A 102 -10.17 -2.32 -4.88
CA LEU A 102 -8.90 -2.96 -4.49
C LEU A 102 -9.08 -4.21 -3.63
N ALA A 103 -10.18 -4.32 -2.88
CA ALA A 103 -10.49 -5.49 -2.05
C ALA A 103 -10.37 -6.84 -2.80
N PRO A 104 -11.05 -7.06 -3.95
CA PRO A 104 -10.93 -8.32 -4.70
C PRO A 104 -9.52 -8.55 -5.25
N VAL A 105 -8.78 -7.49 -5.59
CA VAL A 105 -7.40 -7.62 -6.07
C VAL A 105 -6.52 -8.26 -5.00
N LEU A 106 -6.64 -7.84 -3.74
CA LEU A 106 -5.85 -8.37 -2.63
C LEU A 106 -6.24 -9.78 -2.19
N THR A 107 -7.53 -10.09 -2.23
CA THR A 107 -8.03 -11.40 -1.79
C THR A 107 -7.87 -12.49 -2.84
N GLN A 108 -7.82 -12.13 -4.13
CA GLN A 108 -7.75 -13.10 -5.22
C GLN A 108 -6.36 -13.26 -5.83
N THR A 109 -5.45 -12.29 -5.64
CA THR A 109 -4.10 -12.39 -6.18
C THR A 109 -3.17 -13.23 -5.31
N SER A 110 -2.29 -13.99 -5.98
CA SER A 110 -1.10 -14.60 -5.38
C SER A 110 0.20 -13.93 -5.86
N ALA A 111 0.10 -12.92 -6.74
CA ALA A 111 1.25 -12.26 -7.33
C ALA A 111 1.80 -11.19 -6.39
N VAL A 112 3.06 -11.36 -5.97
CA VAL A 112 3.79 -10.48 -5.04
C VAL A 112 3.71 -9.01 -5.45
N LEU A 113 3.96 -8.70 -6.73
CA LEU A 113 3.94 -7.33 -7.23
C LEU A 113 2.53 -6.72 -7.16
N VAL A 114 1.51 -7.47 -7.55
CA VAL A 114 0.12 -6.99 -7.54
C VAL A 114 -0.31 -6.68 -6.11
N GLU A 115 -0.02 -7.59 -5.17
CA GLU A 115 -0.31 -7.42 -3.75
C GLU A 115 0.41 -6.19 -3.16
N MET A 116 1.71 -6.03 -3.45
CA MET A 116 2.49 -4.88 -3.02
C MET A 116 1.91 -3.56 -3.54
N ILE A 117 1.52 -3.52 -4.82
CA ILE A 117 0.94 -2.32 -5.44
C ILE A 117 -0.42 -1.99 -4.84
N ALA A 118 -1.28 -2.99 -4.62
CA ALA A 118 -2.58 -2.78 -3.98
C ALA A 118 -2.44 -2.22 -2.56
N PHE A 119 -1.53 -2.75 -1.73
CA PHE A 119 -1.26 -2.18 -0.41
C PHE A 119 -0.68 -0.77 -0.48
N THR A 120 0.22 -0.50 -1.42
CA THR A 120 0.78 0.85 -1.63
C THR A 120 -0.33 1.86 -2.00
N LEU A 121 -1.29 1.45 -2.82
CA LEU A 121 -2.45 2.26 -3.20
C LEU A 121 -3.38 2.52 -2.00
N LEU A 122 -3.66 1.50 -1.19
CA LEU A 122 -4.44 1.66 0.04
C LEU A 122 -3.77 2.58 1.04
N ALA A 123 -2.46 2.44 1.24
CA ALA A 123 -1.68 3.34 2.09
C ALA A 123 -1.82 4.80 1.63
N GLY A 124 -1.79 5.03 0.30
CA GLY A 124 -2.00 6.36 -0.24
C GLY A 124 -3.42 6.91 -0.07
N ALA A 125 -4.44 6.06 -0.13
CA ALA A 125 -5.80 6.48 0.21
C ALA A 125 -5.94 6.88 1.69
N MET A 126 -5.27 6.18 2.60
CA MET A 126 -5.26 6.52 4.03
C MET A 126 -4.52 7.83 4.30
N ASP A 127 -3.32 8.02 3.72
CA ASP A 127 -2.54 9.26 3.83
C ASP A 127 -3.33 10.48 3.30
N LEU A 128 -4.02 10.35 2.17
CA LEU A 128 -4.90 11.40 1.65
C LEU A 128 -6.07 11.67 2.58
N GLY A 129 -6.74 10.61 3.05
CA GLY A 129 -7.82 10.74 4.03
C GLY A 129 -7.38 11.49 5.29
N ARG A 130 -6.17 11.22 5.79
CA ARG A 130 -5.58 11.92 6.94
C ARG A 130 -5.40 13.40 6.69
N ARG A 131 -4.79 13.76 5.54
CA ARG A 131 -4.56 15.16 5.15
C ARG A 131 -5.86 15.93 4.97
N GLU A 132 -6.90 15.27 4.51
CA GLU A 132 -8.23 15.84 4.27
C GLU A 132 -9.16 15.77 5.49
N GLY A 133 -8.77 15.07 6.55
CA GLY A 133 -9.63 14.80 7.71
C GLY A 133 -10.81 13.88 7.42
N ASN A 134 -10.75 13.08 6.34
CA ASN A 134 -11.83 12.21 5.89
C ASN A 134 -11.63 10.76 6.34
N ALA A 135 -11.74 10.49 7.64
CA ALA A 135 -11.69 9.13 8.18
C ALA A 135 -12.87 8.27 7.72
N VAL A 136 -14.06 8.88 7.62
CA VAL A 136 -15.33 8.22 7.33
C VAL A 136 -15.31 7.49 5.99
N ASP A 137 -14.81 8.12 4.93
CA ASP A 137 -14.77 7.50 3.60
C ASP A 137 -13.52 6.66 3.34
N THR A 138 -12.58 6.64 4.28
CA THR A 138 -11.29 5.94 4.13
C THR A 138 -11.14 4.85 5.17
N ARG A 139 -10.50 5.14 6.31
CA ARG A 139 -10.20 4.17 7.36
C ARG A 139 -11.46 3.51 7.90
N ASP A 140 -12.46 4.30 8.30
CA ASP A 140 -13.64 3.77 8.99
C ASP A 140 -14.47 2.92 8.03
N TYR A 141 -14.66 3.39 6.79
CA TYR A 141 -15.25 2.61 5.72
C TYR A 141 -14.53 1.28 5.48
N LEU A 142 -13.19 1.30 5.42
CA LEU A 142 -12.38 0.09 5.23
C LEU A 142 -12.58 -0.90 6.39
N VAL A 143 -12.53 -0.42 7.64
CA VAL A 143 -12.71 -1.27 8.82
C VAL A 143 -14.09 -1.89 8.86
N GLU A 144 -15.14 -1.13 8.52
CA GLU A 144 -16.52 -1.61 8.58
C GLU A 144 -16.89 -2.54 7.41
N HIS A 145 -16.39 -2.26 6.20
CA HIS A 145 -16.89 -2.91 4.98
C HIS A 145 -15.90 -3.92 4.36
N HIS A 146 -14.60 -3.80 4.64
CA HIS A 146 -13.54 -4.63 4.05
C HIS A 146 -12.53 -5.13 5.10
N PRO A 147 -12.99 -5.78 6.20
CA PRO A 147 -12.09 -6.27 7.26
C PRO A 147 -11.12 -7.35 6.77
N ASP A 148 -11.47 -8.07 5.71
CA ASP A 148 -10.63 -9.06 5.03
C ASP A 148 -9.33 -8.47 4.45
N ILE A 149 -9.33 -7.19 4.06
CA ILE A 149 -8.11 -6.46 3.67
C ILE A 149 -7.13 -6.40 4.85
N LEU A 150 -7.64 -6.18 6.06
CA LEU A 150 -6.83 -6.08 7.27
C LEU A 150 -6.25 -7.44 7.68
N ASP A 151 -7.02 -8.51 7.54
CA ASP A 151 -6.56 -9.89 7.75
C ASP A 151 -5.44 -10.25 6.75
N LYS A 152 -5.63 -9.89 5.47
CA LYS A 152 -4.61 -10.06 4.44
C LYS A 152 -3.36 -9.24 4.74
N ALA A 153 -3.51 -7.98 5.15
CA ALA A 153 -2.38 -7.11 5.53
C ALA A 153 -1.59 -7.71 6.69
N GLN A 154 -2.28 -8.22 7.71
CA GLN A 154 -1.69 -8.90 8.85
C GLN A 154 -0.86 -10.12 8.39
N SER A 155 -1.46 -11.00 7.56
CA SER A 155 -0.75 -12.16 7.00
C SER A 155 0.46 -11.79 6.16
N SER A 156 0.44 -10.64 5.49
CA SER A 156 1.59 -10.16 4.72
C SER A 156 2.67 -9.54 5.61
N VAL A 157 2.29 -8.87 6.71
CA VAL A 157 3.22 -8.33 7.70
C VAL A 157 4.00 -9.43 8.43
N THR A 158 3.41 -10.61 8.69
CA THR A 158 4.16 -11.72 9.34
C THR A 158 5.38 -12.17 8.54
N LYS A 159 5.36 -11.99 7.21
CA LYS A 159 6.51 -12.28 6.34
C LYS A 159 7.74 -11.41 6.65
N ILE A 160 7.57 -10.28 7.33
CA ILE A 160 8.66 -9.42 7.86
C ILE A 160 9.44 -10.13 8.98
N ALA A 161 8.93 -11.20 9.59
CA ALA A 161 9.72 -12.02 10.50
C ALA A 161 10.49 -13.14 9.78
N GLU A 162 9.95 -13.68 8.68
CA GLU A 162 10.40 -14.94 8.04
C GLU A 162 11.74 -14.91 7.25
N SER A 163 11.96 -13.96 6.33
CA SER A 163 13.22 -13.84 5.54
C SER A 163 14.39 -13.00 6.16
N HIS A 164 15.63 -13.24 5.75
CA HIS A 164 16.79 -12.50 6.29
C HIS A 164 17.16 -11.23 5.51
N CYS A 165 16.59 -11.03 4.30
CA CYS A 165 16.89 -9.85 3.49
C CYS A 165 15.67 -8.91 3.35
N PRO A 166 15.83 -7.60 3.65
CA PRO A 166 14.95 -6.50 3.27
C PRO A 166 14.29 -6.56 1.89
N SER A 167 15.05 -6.95 0.86
CA SER A 167 14.58 -6.98 -0.54
C SER A 167 13.54 -8.06 -0.80
N ASP A 168 13.46 -9.08 0.06
CA ASP A 168 12.69 -10.28 -0.21
C ASP A 168 11.27 -10.19 0.36
N ARG A 169 10.90 -9.05 0.96
CA ARG A 169 9.57 -8.85 1.60
C ARG A 169 8.83 -7.58 1.15
N PRO A 170 8.73 -7.32 -0.16
CA PRO A 170 8.04 -6.13 -0.65
C PRO A 170 6.59 -6.03 -0.15
N CYS A 171 5.85 -7.16 -0.11
CA CYS A 171 4.46 -7.18 0.35
C CYS A 171 4.32 -6.84 1.84
N GLY A 172 5.15 -7.41 2.70
CA GLY A 172 5.09 -7.14 4.14
C GLY A 172 5.35 -5.67 4.46
N ARG A 173 6.30 -5.05 3.76
CA ARG A 173 6.59 -3.61 3.89
C ARG A 173 5.43 -2.74 3.45
N ALA A 174 4.85 -3.03 2.29
CA ALA A 174 3.71 -2.29 1.78
C ALA A 174 2.48 -2.45 2.69
N ALA A 175 2.23 -3.66 3.19
CA ALA A 175 1.17 -3.94 4.15
C ALA A 175 1.39 -3.21 5.48
N LEU A 176 2.63 -3.19 6.00
CA LEU A 176 2.96 -2.43 7.21
C LEU A 176 2.76 -0.92 6.99
N ALA A 177 3.17 -0.38 5.83
CA ALA A 177 2.93 1.02 5.50
C ALA A 177 1.44 1.35 5.42
N PHE A 178 0.63 0.45 4.86
CA PHE A 178 -0.84 0.57 4.87
C PHE A 178 -1.41 0.59 6.30
N ILE A 179 -1.05 -0.37 7.16
CA ILE A 179 -1.52 -0.40 8.55
C ILE A 179 -1.08 0.86 9.30
N ARG A 180 0.16 1.32 9.09
CA ARG A 180 0.67 2.55 9.71
C ARG A 180 -0.09 3.78 9.26
N THR A 181 -0.29 3.97 7.96
CA THR A 181 -1.05 5.11 7.47
C THR A 181 -2.50 5.10 7.99
N ALA A 182 -3.11 3.93 8.20
CA ALA A 182 -4.45 3.80 8.77
C ALA A 182 -4.53 4.07 10.30
N PHE A 183 -3.54 3.63 11.09
CA PHE A 183 -3.66 3.55 12.56
C PHE A 183 -2.53 4.21 13.37
N ASP A 184 -1.41 4.58 12.74
CA ASP A 184 -0.29 5.24 13.41
C ASP A 184 -0.70 6.68 13.78
N THR A 185 -0.39 7.08 15.00
CA THR A 185 -0.77 8.37 15.56
C THR A 185 0.36 9.39 15.45
N ALA A 186 1.53 8.96 14.95
CA ALA A 186 2.65 9.84 14.63
C ALA A 186 2.31 10.77 13.46
N PRO A 187 2.80 12.03 13.47
CA PRO A 187 2.50 13.03 12.43
C PRO A 187 3.27 12.81 11.12
N ALA A 188 3.97 11.68 10.96
CA ALA A 188 4.83 11.41 9.81
C ALA A 188 4.06 11.35 8.47
N ASP A 189 2.80 10.90 8.52
CA ASP A 189 1.92 10.71 7.35
C ASP A 189 0.73 11.69 7.37
N GLY A 190 0.97 12.90 7.89
CA GLY A 190 -0.07 13.92 8.13
C GLY A 190 -0.73 13.80 9.50
N PRO A 191 -1.71 14.67 9.82
CA PRO A 191 -2.45 14.59 11.07
C PRO A 191 -3.04 13.18 11.25
N PRO A 192 -2.99 12.60 12.45
CA PRO A 192 -3.62 11.31 12.67
C PRO A 192 -5.13 11.43 12.46
N PHE A 193 -5.75 10.34 11.98
CA PHE A 193 -7.19 10.23 12.07
C PHE A 193 -7.63 10.34 13.54
N PRO A 194 -8.89 10.76 13.81
CA PRO A 194 -9.44 10.71 15.16
C PRO A 194 -9.26 9.33 15.80
N PRO A 195 -9.19 9.22 17.14
CA PRO A 195 -8.98 7.94 17.79
C PRO A 195 -9.93 6.85 17.32
N THR A 196 -9.33 5.73 16.97
CA THR A 196 -10.01 4.45 16.82
C THR A 196 -9.05 3.39 17.33
N VAL A 197 -9.62 2.39 18.00
CA VAL A 197 -8.89 1.17 18.34
C VAL A 197 -8.51 0.47 17.05
N MET A 198 -7.23 0.12 16.92
CA MET A 198 -6.80 -0.76 15.83
C MET A 198 -7.43 -2.14 16.08
N PRO A 199 -8.02 -2.79 15.06
CA PRO A 199 -8.61 -4.11 15.25
C PRO A 199 -7.63 -5.09 15.91
N ILE A 200 -8.12 -5.85 16.90
CA ILE A 200 -7.30 -6.71 17.77
C ILE A 200 -6.43 -7.67 16.94
N ALA A 201 -6.98 -8.23 15.86
CA ALA A 201 -6.23 -9.11 14.96
C ALA A 201 -5.00 -8.44 14.34
N CYS A 202 -5.13 -7.18 13.90
CA CYS A 202 -4.00 -6.38 13.41
C CYS A 202 -3.00 -6.09 14.53
N TRP A 203 -3.48 -5.70 15.71
CA TRP A 203 -2.65 -5.42 16.88
C TRP A 203 -1.78 -6.62 17.25
N VAL A 204 -2.40 -7.77 17.48
CA VAL A 204 -1.74 -9.02 17.86
C VAL A 204 -0.79 -9.49 16.75
N GLY A 205 -1.17 -9.33 15.48
CA GLY A 205 -0.33 -9.70 14.35
C GLY A 205 0.96 -8.87 14.27
N VAL A 206 0.84 -7.54 14.36
CA VAL A 206 2.00 -6.62 14.36
C VAL A 206 2.88 -6.86 15.58
N PHE A 207 2.28 -7.08 16.75
CA PHE A 207 3.00 -7.40 17.98
C PHE A 207 3.76 -8.73 17.89
N ARG A 208 3.17 -9.76 17.28
CA ARG A 208 3.85 -11.04 17.04
C ARG A 208 5.10 -10.85 16.19
N VAL A 209 5.02 -10.05 15.12
CA VAL A 209 6.19 -9.73 14.28
C VAL A 209 7.27 -9.02 15.08
N PHE A 210 6.90 -8.08 15.95
CA PHE A 210 7.85 -7.44 16.85
C PHE A 210 8.59 -8.46 17.72
N VAL A 211 7.85 -9.34 18.40
CA VAL A 211 8.41 -10.38 19.27
C VAL A 211 9.32 -11.31 18.47
N GLU A 212 8.87 -11.82 17.32
CA GLU A 212 9.66 -12.71 16.48
C GLU A 212 10.94 -12.04 15.99
N CYS A 213 10.87 -10.77 15.55
CA CYS A 213 12.05 -10.00 15.18
C CYS A 213 13.02 -9.78 16.35
N LEU A 214 12.51 -9.62 17.58
CA LEU A 214 13.35 -9.51 18.79
C LEU A 214 14.02 -10.83 19.18
N THR A 215 13.32 -11.95 19.04
CA THR A 215 13.78 -13.25 19.55
C THR A 215 14.58 -14.06 18.55
N SER A 216 14.36 -13.85 17.24
CA SER A 216 15.00 -14.66 16.18
C SER A 216 16.19 -13.97 15.50
N ARG A 217 16.46 -12.69 15.79
CA ARG A 217 17.49 -11.90 15.10
C ARG A 217 18.51 -11.34 16.07
N GLU A 218 19.76 -11.30 15.62
CA GLU A 218 20.82 -10.59 16.32
C GLU A 218 20.50 -9.09 16.42
N ALA A 219 20.80 -8.49 17.58
CA ALA A 219 20.47 -7.09 17.87
C ALA A 219 21.01 -6.13 16.81
N GLU A 220 22.24 -6.32 16.33
CA GLU A 220 22.85 -5.47 15.31
C GLU A 220 22.08 -5.49 13.98
N THR A 221 21.56 -6.66 13.59
CA THR A 221 20.77 -6.80 12.36
C THR A 221 19.39 -6.21 12.55
N ARG A 222 18.74 -6.52 13.68
CA ARG A 222 17.40 -6.03 14.04
C ARG A 222 17.35 -4.50 14.09
N ASP A 223 18.31 -3.86 14.75
CA ASP A 223 18.29 -2.41 15.00
C ASP A 223 18.53 -1.59 13.72
N LYS A 224 19.11 -2.22 12.69
CA LYS A 224 19.28 -1.63 11.34
C LYS A 224 18.06 -1.84 10.44
N MET A 225 17.08 -2.64 10.84
CA MET A 225 15.87 -2.89 10.05
C MET A 225 14.83 -1.78 10.25
N ARG A 226 14.70 -0.91 9.24
CA ARG A 226 13.65 0.15 9.22
C ARG A 226 12.23 -0.40 9.43
N ASP A 227 11.96 -1.62 8.98
CA ASP A 227 10.64 -2.24 9.13
C ASP A 227 10.33 -2.54 10.60
N VAL A 228 11.32 -3.02 11.37
CA VAL A 228 11.18 -3.28 12.81
C VAL A 228 10.96 -1.96 13.56
N GLN A 229 11.67 -0.91 13.17
CA GLN A 229 11.41 0.42 13.73
C GLN A 229 10.00 0.91 13.40
N GLY A 230 9.50 0.67 12.18
CA GLY A 230 8.11 0.98 11.79
C GLY A 230 7.08 0.24 12.64
N VAL A 231 7.33 -1.04 12.92
CA VAL A 231 6.51 -1.86 13.83
C VAL A 231 6.52 -1.29 15.26
N ILE A 232 7.70 -0.97 15.79
CA ILE A 232 7.84 -0.39 17.14
C ILE A 232 7.10 0.94 17.23
N THR A 233 7.29 1.83 16.26
CA THR A 233 6.62 3.14 16.23
C THR A 233 5.12 2.98 16.23
N LEU A 234 4.56 2.09 15.38
CA LEU A 234 3.12 1.83 15.33
C LEU A 234 2.56 1.33 16.67
N LEU A 235 3.24 0.36 17.29
CA LEU A 235 2.81 -0.18 18.58
C LEU A 235 2.88 0.90 19.67
N CYS A 236 4.02 1.59 19.80
CA CYS A 236 4.20 2.62 20.82
C CYS A 236 3.22 3.78 20.65
N SER A 237 3.02 4.28 19.42
CA SER A 237 2.17 5.42 19.14
C SER A 237 0.70 5.11 19.42
N ASN A 238 0.23 3.92 19.04
CA ASN A 238 -1.13 3.50 19.31
C ASN A 238 -1.38 3.25 20.80
N MET A 239 -0.47 2.56 21.51
CA MET A 239 -0.58 2.37 22.98
C MET A 239 -0.64 3.71 23.72
N GLN A 240 0.27 4.64 23.40
CA GLN A 240 0.28 5.97 24.02
C GLN A 240 -1.02 6.73 23.74
N TYR A 241 -1.53 6.62 22.52
CA TYR A 241 -2.70 7.37 22.10
C TYR A 241 -4.00 6.84 22.69
N VAL A 242 -4.19 5.51 22.73
CA VAL A 242 -5.34 4.88 23.42
C VAL A 242 -5.30 5.17 24.91
N THR A 243 -4.12 5.06 25.54
CA THR A 243 -3.97 5.39 26.98
C THR A 243 -4.37 6.84 27.27
N THR A 244 -3.97 7.77 26.41
CA THR A 244 -4.18 9.21 26.63
C THR A 244 -5.59 9.68 26.26
N ASN A 245 -6.10 9.24 25.10
CA ASN A 245 -7.29 9.82 24.46
C ASN A 245 -8.44 8.83 24.29
N GLY A 246 -8.23 7.53 24.53
CA GLY A 246 -9.27 6.52 24.43
C GLY A 246 -10.28 6.61 25.57
N SER A 247 -11.50 6.16 25.30
CA SER A 247 -12.51 5.82 26.31
C SER A 247 -12.08 4.62 27.15
N ASP A 248 -12.78 4.36 28.26
CA ASP A 248 -12.43 3.24 29.14
C ASP A 248 -12.57 1.87 28.44
N ASP A 249 -13.55 1.72 27.55
CA ASP A 249 -13.72 0.51 26.73
C ASP A 249 -12.55 0.33 25.75
N GLU A 250 -12.08 1.41 25.12
CA GLU A 250 -10.94 1.38 24.20
C GLU A 250 -9.62 1.12 24.92
N ARG A 251 -9.47 1.55 26.18
CA ARG A 251 -8.30 1.25 27.02
C ARG A 251 -8.30 -0.20 27.52
N ALA A 252 -9.46 -0.81 27.65
CA ALA A 252 -9.61 -2.19 28.13
C ALA A 252 -9.43 -3.24 27.01
N ALA A 253 -9.65 -2.85 25.75
CA ALA A 253 -9.45 -3.67 24.56
C ALA A 253 -7.97 -3.80 24.16
#